data_AF-A0A973XZ79-F1
#
_entry.id   AF-A0A973XZ79-F1
#
_cell.length_a   1.000
_cell.length_b   1.000
_cell.length_c   1.000
_cell.angle_alpha   90.00
_cell.angle_beta   90.00
_cell.angle_gamma   90.00
#
_symmetry.space_group_name_H-M   'P 1'
#
loop_
_entity.id
_entity.type
_entity.pdbx_description
1 polymer ?
#
loop_
_entity_poly.entity_id
_entity_poly.type
_entity_poly.pdbx_seq_one_letter_code
_entity_poly.pdbx_strand_id
1 'polypeptide(L)'
;MTGAVALTALALALTACGPFGSDTEPVGAQASGPDEDLDELGGAPQRIQPSDIPSPAPSPSPSLGRPKPKPPQKPSPPRSPKGPSYAAWAGPGCNGGGRYEENGRYGDGDDGWYTVRSGGHRGDGCDGRFTAIPMSGSPVKDRGNSATWSWYVGSGYTTCSVAVVVPESDRAQDVAGRPSTYLVLKDPDDPGSAVKTFEIDQTSLRGRGLVIEKVPVHDQRLTVRLVDRGQDSGADGRDGAHHAAAQMRAECRA
;
A
#
# COMPACT_ATOMS: atom_id res chain seq x y z
N MET A 1 -58.94 22.86 7.01
CA MET A 1 -58.57 23.91 6.03
C MET A 1 -57.18 23.54 5.53
N THR A 2 -57.10 22.80 4.41
CA THR A 2 -56.62 23.32 3.10
C THR A 2 -55.18 23.84 3.20
N GLY A 3 -54.14 23.12 2.77
CA GLY A 3 -53.86 22.70 1.38
C GLY A 3 -52.66 23.55 0.89
N ALA A 4 -51.68 23.08 0.12
CA ALA A 4 -51.72 22.05 -0.91
C ALA A 4 -50.37 21.28 -1.05
N VAL A 5 -50.43 20.16 -1.78
CA VAL A 5 -49.26 19.39 -2.25
C VAL A 5 -48.93 19.84 -3.68
N ALA A 6 -47.65 20.06 -3.99
CA ALA A 6 -47.17 20.30 -5.35
C ALA A 6 -46.44 19.06 -5.86
N LEU A 7 -47.11 18.24 -6.68
CA LEU A 7 -46.42 17.29 -7.56
C LEU A 7 -45.89 18.05 -8.79
N THR A 8 -44.63 17.83 -9.13
CA THR A 8 -44.09 18.18 -10.45
C THR A 8 -43.52 16.93 -11.09
N ALA A 9 -44.31 16.31 -11.98
CA ALA A 9 -43.83 15.27 -12.88
C ALA A 9 -43.36 15.91 -14.18
N LEU A 10 -42.24 15.47 -14.75
CA LEU A 10 -41.93 15.77 -16.15
C LEU A 10 -41.23 14.61 -16.88
N ALA A 11 -42.00 14.06 -17.81
CA ALA A 11 -41.69 13.27 -19.01
C ALA A 11 -40.33 12.57 -19.21
N LEU A 12 -40.43 11.29 -19.62
CA LEU A 12 -39.36 10.55 -20.30
C LEU A 12 -39.01 11.16 -21.67
N ALA A 13 -37.77 10.93 -22.11
CA ALA A 13 -37.40 10.89 -23.53
C ALA A 13 -36.79 9.51 -23.85
N LEU A 14 -37.50 8.74 -24.68
CA LEU A 14 -37.03 7.49 -25.29
C LEU A 14 -36.45 7.82 -26.68
N THR A 15 -35.23 7.37 -27.00
CA THR A 15 -34.69 7.48 -28.36
C THR A 15 -34.06 6.18 -28.83
N ALA A 16 -34.85 5.46 -29.64
CA ALA A 16 -34.51 4.60 -30.78
C ALA A 16 -33.32 3.60 -30.74
N CYS A 17 -33.65 2.35 -31.09
CA CYS A 17 -32.71 1.35 -31.61
C CYS A 17 -32.24 1.68 -33.04
N GLY A 18 -31.07 1.16 -33.43
CA GLY A 18 -30.57 1.12 -34.80
C GLY A 18 -29.70 -0.14 -35.01
N PRO A 19 -29.96 -1.05 -35.98
CA PRO A 19 -29.27 -2.34 -36.10
C PRO A 19 -28.32 -2.46 -37.33
N PHE A 20 -27.67 -3.63 -37.44
CA PHE A 20 -26.83 -4.10 -38.57
C PHE A 20 -25.43 -3.44 -38.72
N GLY A 21 -24.36 -4.16 -39.09
CA GLY A 21 -24.24 -5.61 -39.29
C GLY A 21 -22.80 -6.11 -39.58
N SER A 22 -22.59 -7.39 -39.25
CA SER A 22 -21.90 -8.46 -39.99
C SER A 22 -20.47 -8.34 -40.59
N ASP A 23 -19.71 -9.42 -40.35
CA ASP A 23 -18.65 -10.07 -41.18
C ASP A 23 -17.32 -9.30 -41.44
N THR A 24 -16.12 -9.86 -41.18
CA THR A 24 -15.55 -11.06 -41.84
C THR A 24 -14.30 -11.58 -41.09
N GLU A 25 -14.05 -12.90 -41.06
CA GLU A 25 -12.78 -13.52 -40.58
C GLU A 25 -11.69 -13.63 -41.71
N PRO A 26 -10.77 -14.64 -41.80
CA PRO A 26 -9.35 -14.35 -41.60
C PRO A 26 -8.40 -14.78 -42.76
N VAL A 27 -7.21 -14.17 -42.82
CA VAL A 27 -6.09 -14.59 -43.70
C VAL A 27 -4.76 -14.19 -43.02
N GLY A 28 -3.66 -14.95 -43.00
CA GLY A 28 -3.39 -16.30 -43.53
C GLY A 28 -2.10 -16.37 -44.36
N ALA A 29 -0.93 -16.63 -43.73
CA ALA A 29 0.37 -17.09 -44.29
C ALA A 29 1.39 -17.08 -43.13
N GLN A 30 2.18 -18.08 -42.74
CA GLN A 30 2.91 -19.17 -43.42
C GLN A 30 4.00 -18.73 -44.43
N ALA A 31 5.26 -18.92 -44.01
CA ALA A 31 6.43 -19.21 -44.85
C ALA A 31 7.43 -20.03 -44.00
N SER A 32 8.21 -20.92 -44.63
CA SER A 32 8.92 -22.03 -43.94
C SER A 32 10.40 -22.15 -44.32
N GLY A 33 11.24 -22.56 -43.36
CA GLY A 33 12.54 -23.24 -43.58
C GLY A 33 13.71 -22.41 -44.13
N PRO A 34 14.93 -22.99 -44.21
CA PRO A 34 15.29 -24.39 -43.92
C PRO A 34 16.28 -24.60 -42.75
N ASP A 35 16.62 -25.87 -42.51
CA ASP A 35 17.55 -26.44 -41.51
C ASP A 35 19.05 -26.34 -41.89
N GLU A 36 19.90 -27.16 -41.23
CA GLU A 36 21.38 -27.32 -41.30
C GLU A 36 22.19 -26.37 -40.38
N ASP A 37 23.16 -26.81 -39.57
CA ASP A 37 23.46 -28.17 -39.07
C ASP A 37 24.32 -28.11 -37.77
N LEU A 38 24.54 -29.29 -37.19
CA LEU A 38 25.41 -29.71 -36.06
C LEU A 38 26.74 -28.91 -35.91
N ASP A 39 27.31 -28.68 -34.72
CA ASP A 39 27.97 -29.73 -33.92
C ASP A 39 28.30 -29.37 -32.44
N GLU A 40 28.38 -30.43 -31.63
CA GLU A 40 29.35 -30.73 -30.55
C GLU A 40 29.83 -29.63 -29.54
N LEU A 41 29.52 -29.85 -28.24
CA LEU A 41 30.52 -30.10 -27.17
C LEU A 41 29.85 -30.27 -25.79
N GLY A 42 29.93 -31.48 -25.22
CA GLY A 42 29.38 -31.81 -23.90
C GLY A 42 30.34 -31.52 -22.73
N GLY A 43 29.79 -31.20 -21.56
CA GLY A 43 30.56 -31.00 -20.32
C GLY A 43 29.75 -31.31 -19.06
N ALA A 44 29.94 -32.52 -18.50
CA ALA A 44 29.29 -32.96 -17.27
C ALA A 44 30.04 -32.48 -16.00
N PRO A 45 29.37 -32.37 -14.82
CA PRO A 45 29.93 -31.67 -13.66
C PRO A 45 30.96 -32.52 -12.90
N GLN A 46 32.05 -31.87 -12.44
CA GLN A 46 33.08 -32.51 -11.62
C GLN A 46 32.85 -32.32 -10.11
N ARG A 47 32.91 -33.43 -9.38
CA ARG A 47 32.82 -33.54 -7.92
C ARG A 47 34.24 -33.47 -7.34
N ILE A 48 34.45 -32.67 -6.30
CA ILE A 48 35.71 -32.67 -5.52
C ILE A 48 35.44 -33.26 -4.14
N GLN A 49 36.25 -34.25 -3.74
CA GLN A 49 36.33 -34.80 -2.37
C GLN A 49 37.62 -34.32 -1.69
N PRO A 50 37.68 -34.27 -0.34
CA PRO A 50 38.89 -33.95 0.41
C PRO A 50 39.84 -35.16 0.56
N SER A 51 41.11 -34.92 0.86
CA SER A 51 42.08 -35.96 1.26
C SER A 51 43.19 -35.38 2.15
N ASP A 52 43.73 -36.23 3.03
CA ASP A 52 44.55 -35.86 4.18
C ASP A 52 46.10 -35.99 3.98
N ILE A 53 46.82 -35.23 4.82
CA ILE A 53 48.22 -35.23 5.35
C ILE A 53 49.04 -36.58 5.33
N PRO A 54 50.39 -36.68 5.58
CA PRO A 54 51.37 -35.73 6.21
C PRO A 54 52.89 -35.69 5.77
N SER A 55 53.66 -34.78 6.43
CA SER A 55 55.11 -34.84 6.83
C SER A 55 56.28 -34.58 5.84
N PRO A 56 57.53 -34.21 6.28
CA PRO A 56 57.98 -33.54 7.54
C PRO A 56 58.99 -32.34 7.34
N ALA A 57 59.51 -31.77 8.44
CA ALA A 57 60.40 -30.57 8.53
C ALA A 57 61.93 -30.86 8.33
N PRO A 58 62.93 -29.93 8.52
CA PRO A 58 63.10 -28.82 9.49
C PRO A 58 63.19 -27.42 8.80
N SER A 59 63.79 -26.29 9.26
CA SER A 59 64.66 -25.89 10.40
C SER A 59 64.55 -24.36 10.70
N PRO A 60 65.12 -23.78 11.80
CA PRO A 60 64.75 -22.44 12.29
C PRO A 60 65.75 -21.29 12.06
N SER A 61 65.27 -20.05 12.19
CA SER A 61 66.08 -18.85 12.50
C SER A 61 65.24 -17.80 13.25
N PRO A 62 65.78 -17.14 14.31
CA PRO A 62 65.02 -16.20 15.12
C PRO A 62 65.04 -14.78 14.53
N SER A 63 63.87 -14.14 14.42
CA SER A 63 63.77 -12.72 14.09
C SER A 63 63.11 -11.95 15.24
N LEU A 64 63.65 -10.77 15.51
CA LEU A 64 63.35 -9.94 16.69
C LEU A 64 61.92 -9.38 16.67
N GLY A 65 61.30 -9.30 17.85
CA GLY A 65 59.88 -8.97 17.99
C GLY A 65 59.53 -7.54 17.56
N ARG A 66 58.74 -7.42 16.49
CA ARG A 66 58.08 -6.17 16.09
C ARG A 66 56.74 -6.02 16.83
N PRO A 67 56.42 -4.85 17.44
CA PRO A 67 55.10 -4.63 18.06
C PRO A 67 53.96 -4.82 17.06
N LYS A 68 52.96 -5.65 17.40
CA LYS A 68 51.76 -5.82 16.58
C LYS A 68 50.94 -4.53 16.54
N PRO A 69 50.52 -4.04 15.36
CA PRO A 69 49.53 -2.98 15.26
C PRO A 69 48.24 -3.37 15.98
N LYS A 70 47.66 -2.43 16.74
CA LYS A 70 46.40 -2.63 17.45
C LYS A 70 45.27 -2.78 16.41
N PRO A 71 44.39 -3.80 16.49
CA PRO A 71 43.31 -3.95 15.52
C PRO A 71 42.41 -2.71 15.46
N PRO A 72 41.97 -2.27 14.26
CA PRO A 72 41.04 -1.15 14.16
C PRO A 72 39.74 -1.48 14.90
N GLN A 73 39.30 -0.59 15.77
CA GLN A 73 38.03 -0.74 16.48
C GLN A 73 36.89 -0.69 15.46
N LYS A 74 36.06 -1.74 15.43
CA LYS A 74 34.81 -1.73 14.66
C LYS A 74 33.95 -0.55 15.13
N PRO A 75 33.33 0.23 14.23
CA PRO A 75 32.35 1.24 14.62
C PRO A 75 31.29 0.60 15.52
N SER A 76 31.02 1.21 16.67
CA SER A 76 29.93 0.77 17.53
C SER A 76 28.60 0.98 16.79
N PRO A 77 27.65 0.03 16.86
CA PRO A 77 26.35 0.22 16.25
C PRO A 77 25.68 1.47 16.83
N PRO A 78 24.92 2.25 16.02
CA PRO A 78 24.28 3.46 16.50
C PRO A 78 23.38 3.17 17.70
N ARG A 79 23.51 3.97 18.75
CA ARG A 79 22.70 3.82 19.97
C ARG A 79 21.22 3.98 19.60
N SER A 80 20.41 2.96 19.89
CA SER A 80 18.96 3.07 19.83
C SER A 80 18.47 4.23 20.71
N PRO A 81 17.47 5.02 20.27
CA PRO A 81 16.86 6.07 21.10
C PRO A 81 16.39 5.50 22.44
N LYS A 82 16.66 6.23 23.53
CA LYS A 82 16.32 5.82 24.90
C LYS A 82 15.09 6.54 25.47
N GLY A 83 14.33 7.25 24.63
CA GLY A 83 13.07 7.87 25.02
C GLY A 83 11.91 6.86 25.11
N PRO A 84 10.76 7.26 25.68
CA PRO A 84 9.53 6.49 25.53
C PRO A 84 9.19 6.34 24.03
N SER A 85 8.71 5.17 23.63
CA SER A 85 8.30 4.90 22.25
C SER A 85 6.85 4.43 22.19
N TYR A 86 6.05 5.07 21.35
CA TYR A 86 4.72 4.60 20.99
C TYR A 86 4.79 3.80 19.69
N ALA A 87 4.11 2.65 19.62
CA ALA A 87 3.87 1.96 18.36
C ALA A 87 2.55 1.18 18.41
N ALA A 88 1.66 1.40 17.44
CA ALA A 88 0.39 0.68 17.36
C ALA A 88 -0.17 0.62 15.94
N TRP A 89 -0.81 -0.51 15.61
CA TRP A 89 -1.59 -0.67 14.39
C TRP A 89 -3.03 -0.19 14.58
N ALA A 90 -3.62 0.33 13.50
CA ALA A 90 -5.04 0.62 13.34
C ALA A 90 -5.48 0.30 11.91
N GLY A 91 -6.76 0.01 11.70
CA GLY A 91 -7.35 -0.28 10.39
C GLY A 91 -8.47 -1.30 10.48
N PRO A 92 -9.08 -1.69 9.34
CA PRO A 92 -10.07 -2.77 9.31
C PRO A 92 -9.49 -4.04 9.93
N GLY A 93 -10.27 -4.69 10.81
CA GLY A 93 -9.88 -5.95 11.42
C GLY A 93 -8.74 -5.89 12.44
N CYS A 94 -8.22 -4.70 12.78
CA CYS A 94 -7.28 -4.53 13.88
C CYS A 94 -8.02 -4.37 15.22
N ASN A 95 -7.51 -5.02 16.28
CA ASN A 95 -7.86 -4.76 17.68
C ASN A 95 -6.72 -4.08 18.48
N GLY A 96 -5.73 -3.51 17.77
CA GLY A 96 -4.57 -2.84 18.33
C GLY A 96 -4.87 -1.48 18.98
N GLY A 97 -3.82 -0.81 19.48
CA GLY A 97 -3.91 0.42 20.27
C GLY A 97 -4.31 1.71 19.52
N GLY A 98 -4.85 1.61 18.31
CA GLY A 98 -5.38 2.74 17.53
C GLY A 98 -6.78 2.46 16.97
N ARG A 99 -7.52 3.53 16.67
CA ARG A 99 -8.91 3.49 16.21
C ARG A 99 -9.00 3.63 14.69
N TYR A 100 -9.99 2.97 14.10
CA TYR A 100 -10.36 3.09 12.70
C TYR A 100 -11.85 3.36 12.56
N GLU A 101 -12.23 4.27 11.66
CA GLU A 101 -13.61 4.72 11.44
C GLU A 101 -13.90 4.95 9.96
N GLU A 102 -15.14 4.66 9.54
CA GLU A 102 -15.65 4.84 8.19
C GLU A 102 -16.82 5.82 8.22
N ASN A 103 -16.76 6.91 7.45
CA ASN A 103 -17.85 7.87 7.29
C ASN A 103 -18.45 7.77 5.89
N GLY A 104 -19.78 7.85 5.79
CA GLY A 104 -20.51 7.76 4.52
C GLY A 104 -20.77 6.34 4.02
N ARG A 105 -20.42 5.30 4.78
CA ARG A 105 -20.52 3.91 4.34
C ARG A 105 -21.95 3.49 3.92
N TYR A 106 -22.08 3.07 2.67
CA TYR A 106 -23.26 2.43 2.07
C TYR A 106 -22.83 1.19 1.27
N GLY A 107 -23.76 0.23 1.07
CA GLY A 107 -23.51 -0.94 0.22
C GLY A 107 -24.37 -0.85 -1.04
N ASP A 108 -23.76 -1.03 -2.21
CA ASP A 108 -24.44 -1.01 -3.52
C ASP A 108 -23.67 -1.89 -4.51
N GLY A 109 -23.57 -3.19 -4.20
CA GLY A 109 -22.71 -4.12 -4.94
C GLY A 109 -21.26 -3.66 -4.99
N ASP A 110 -20.72 -3.54 -6.20
CA ASP A 110 -19.39 -2.99 -6.46
C ASP A 110 -19.36 -1.46 -6.50
N ASP A 111 -20.48 -0.75 -6.73
CA ASP A 111 -20.54 0.72 -6.78
C ASP A 111 -20.54 1.37 -5.38
N GLY A 112 -20.66 0.55 -4.33
CA GLY A 112 -20.63 0.96 -2.93
C GLY A 112 -19.35 0.58 -2.20
N TRP A 113 -19.43 0.61 -0.87
CA TRP A 113 -18.36 0.15 0.01
C TRP A 113 -18.44 -1.36 0.24
N TYR A 114 -17.34 -2.06 0.08
CA TYR A 114 -17.23 -3.48 0.44
C TYR A 114 -15.93 -3.79 1.20
N THR A 115 -15.90 -4.96 1.82
CA THR A 115 -14.75 -5.43 2.61
C THR A 115 -14.12 -6.62 1.92
N VAL A 116 -12.87 -6.44 1.48
CA VAL A 116 -12.05 -7.50 0.88
C VAL A 116 -11.37 -8.27 2.00
N ARG A 117 -11.45 -9.61 1.97
CA ARG A 117 -11.18 -10.47 3.15
C ARG A 117 -9.70 -10.69 3.47
N SER A 118 -8.80 -10.29 2.58
CA SER A 118 -7.35 -10.51 2.67
C SER A 118 -6.62 -9.46 1.83
N GLY A 119 -5.28 -9.41 1.94
CA GLY A 119 -4.42 -8.50 1.18
C GLY A 119 -3.76 -7.42 2.01
N GLY A 120 -4.33 -7.08 3.18
CA GLY A 120 -3.75 -6.17 4.16
C GLY A 120 -2.79 -6.85 5.16
N HIS A 121 -2.33 -6.09 6.16
CA HIS A 121 -1.43 -6.58 7.21
C HIS A 121 -2.13 -7.54 8.18
N ARG A 122 -1.47 -8.66 8.45
CA ARG A 122 -1.96 -9.73 9.33
C ARG A 122 -0.96 -10.00 10.45
N GLY A 123 -1.46 -10.17 11.66
CA GLY A 123 -0.64 -10.18 12.88
C GLY A 123 -0.78 -8.87 13.66
N ASP A 124 -0.12 -8.77 14.81
CA ASP A 124 -0.17 -7.62 15.72
C ASP A 124 -1.60 -7.16 16.11
N GLY A 125 -2.57 -8.09 16.09
CA GLY A 125 -3.98 -7.81 16.35
C GLY A 125 -4.84 -7.55 15.10
N CYS A 126 -4.28 -7.60 13.90
CA CYS A 126 -4.97 -7.38 12.62
C CYS A 126 -5.20 -8.69 11.84
N ASP A 127 -6.37 -8.82 11.21
CA ASP A 127 -6.75 -10.01 10.41
C ASP A 127 -6.34 -9.94 8.93
N GLY A 128 -5.95 -8.77 8.42
CA GLY A 128 -5.52 -8.56 7.02
C GLY A 128 -6.65 -8.31 6.02
N ARG A 129 -7.90 -8.11 6.46
CA ARG A 129 -8.97 -7.58 5.59
C ARG A 129 -8.76 -6.09 5.33
N PHE A 130 -9.32 -5.55 4.26
CA PHE A 130 -9.32 -4.12 4.01
C PHE A 130 -10.67 -3.65 3.46
N THR A 131 -10.91 -2.35 3.48
CA THR A 131 -12.14 -1.74 2.95
C THR A 131 -11.86 -1.10 1.61
N ALA A 132 -12.64 -1.45 0.59
CA ALA A 132 -12.70 -0.75 -0.67
C ALA A 132 -13.70 0.41 -0.54
N ILE A 133 -13.23 1.63 -0.81
CA ILE A 133 -13.99 2.88 -0.69
C ILE A 133 -14.32 3.39 -2.10
N PRO A 134 -15.60 3.57 -2.46
CA PRO A 134 -15.97 4.10 -3.77
C PRO A 134 -15.41 5.51 -3.93
N MET A 135 -14.80 5.79 -5.09
CA MET A 135 -14.31 7.15 -5.36
C MET A 135 -15.46 8.10 -5.67
N SER A 136 -15.19 9.40 -5.67
CA SER A 136 -16.18 10.45 -5.92
C SER A 136 -16.55 10.66 -7.40
N GLY A 137 -15.92 9.93 -8.33
CA GLY A 137 -15.98 10.18 -9.77
C GLY A 137 -15.46 11.55 -10.18
N SER A 138 -14.58 12.14 -9.37
CA SER A 138 -13.97 13.45 -9.62
C SER A 138 -12.53 13.52 -9.09
N PRO A 139 -11.54 13.92 -9.91
CA PRO A 139 -10.16 14.07 -9.47
C PRO A 139 -9.94 15.26 -8.51
N VAL A 140 -10.94 16.13 -8.32
CA VAL A 140 -10.80 17.40 -7.57
C VAL A 140 -11.92 17.67 -6.56
N LYS A 141 -12.85 16.73 -6.34
CA LYS A 141 -13.96 16.89 -5.38
C LYS A 141 -14.09 15.65 -4.51
N ASP A 142 -14.31 15.87 -3.23
CA ASP A 142 -14.73 14.84 -2.29
C ASP A 142 -16.28 14.75 -2.30
N ARG A 143 -16.87 13.60 -1.98
CA ARG A 143 -18.32 13.41 -1.79
C ARG A 143 -18.71 13.02 -0.36
N GLY A 144 -17.73 12.96 0.55
CA GLY A 144 -17.93 12.77 1.99
C GLY A 144 -17.69 11.34 2.48
N ASN A 145 -17.44 10.39 1.57
CA ASN A 145 -16.91 9.09 1.96
C ASN A 145 -15.48 9.27 2.48
N SER A 146 -15.16 8.70 3.64
CA SER A 146 -13.78 8.74 4.17
C SER A 146 -13.49 7.64 5.17
N ALA A 147 -12.22 7.23 5.24
CA ALA A 147 -11.71 6.34 6.28
C ALA A 147 -10.69 7.09 7.15
N THR A 148 -10.83 7.00 8.47
CA THR A 148 -10.01 7.73 9.43
C THR A 148 -9.30 6.75 10.37
N TRP A 149 -7.98 6.87 10.47
CA TRP A 149 -7.16 6.21 11.47
C TRP A 149 -6.77 7.25 12.52
N SER A 150 -6.89 6.93 13.81
CA SER A 150 -6.37 7.80 14.87
C SER A 150 -5.74 7.03 16.02
N TRP A 151 -4.70 7.63 16.59
CA TRP A 151 -3.93 7.09 17.70
C TRP A 151 -3.83 8.15 18.80
N TYR A 152 -4.10 7.77 20.04
CA TYR A 152 -3.71 8.58 21.20
C TYR A 152 -2.27 8.18 21.57
N VAL A 153 -1.32 9.03 21.21
CA VAL A 153 0.12 8.77 21.35
C VAL A 153 0.67 9.29 22.69
N GLY A 154 -0.10 10.12 23.38
CA GLY A 154 0.28 10.71 24.67
C GLY A 154 1.15 11.98 24.54
N SER A 155 1.57 12.51 25.69
CA SER A 155 2.42 13.70 25.76
C SER A 155 3.88 13.41 25.41
N GLY A 156 4.57 14.38 24.80
CA GLY A 156 6.01 14.34 24.54
C GLY A 156 6.40 14.09 23.07
N TYR A 157 5.44 13.77 22.21
CA TYR A 157 5.64 13.64 20.76
C TYR A 157 5.10 14.86 20.03
N THR A 158 5.92 15.43 19.14
CA THR A 158 5.51 16.50 18.19
C THR A 158 5.31 15.95 16.78
N THR A 159 5.99 14.85 16.44
CA THR A 159 5.83 14.13 15.18
C THR A 159 6.00 12.62 15.40
N CYS A 160 5.37 11.83 14.54
CA CYS A 160 5.52 10.38 14.43
C CYS A 160 5.85 10.02 12.96
N SER A 161 6.21 8.78 12.69
CA SER A 161 6.10 8.19 11.36
C SER A 161 4.85 7.31 11.27
N VAL A 162 4.32 7.15 10.05
CA VAL A 162 3.18 6.27 9.76
C VAL A 162 3.57 5.33 8.64
N ALA A 163 3.62 4.03 8.93
CA ALA A 163 3.65 3.01 7.88
C ALA A 163 2.23 2.80 7.35
N VAL A 164 2.03 2.98 6.05
CA VAL A 164 0.77 2.74 5.34
C VAL A 164 0.89 1.46 4.54
N VAL A 165 -0.07 0.55 4.70
CA VAL A 165 -0.19 -0.66 3.88
C VAL A 165 -1.05 -0.35 2.67
N VAL A 166 -0.54 -0.61 1.48
CA VAL A 166 -1.34 -0.71 0.26
C VAL A 166 -1.56 -2.21 0.02
N PRO A 167 -2.80 -2.70 0.11
CA PRO A 167 -3.07 -4.13 0.08
C PRO A 167 -2.87 -4.71 -1.32
N GLU A 168 -2.74 -6.03 -1.39
CA GLU A 168 -2.89 -6.78 -2.65
C GLU A 168 -4.37 -7.17 -2.85
N SER A 169 -4.84 -7.31 -4.09
CA SER A 169 -6.15 -7.91 -4.38
C SER A 169 -6.17 -8.60 -5.73
N ASP A 170 -6.96 -9.67 -5.83
CA ASP A 170 -7.25 -10.38 -7.10
C ASP A 170 -8.02 -9.47 -8.10
N ARG A 171 -8.61 -8.37 -7.62
CA ARG A 171 -9.28 -7.35 -8.44
C ARG A 171 -8.48 -6.05 -8.39
N ALA A 172 -8.10 -5.54 -9.55
CA ALA A 172 -7.36 -4.28 -9.66
C ALA A 172 -8.17 -3.05 -9.19
N GLN A 173 -9.51 -3.13 -9.29
CA GLN A 173 -10.48 -2.11 -8.90
C GLN A 173 -10.45 -1.80 -7.39
N ASP A 174 -10.38 -2.83 -6.54
CA ASP A 174 -10.39 -2.70 -5.08
C ASP A 174 -9.25 -1.80 -4.55
N VAL A 175 -8.17 -1.69 -5.32
CA VAL A 175 -6.91 -0.99 -5.00
C VAL A 175 -6.50 -0.13 -6.19
N ALA A 176 -7.39 0.77 -6.62
CA ALA A 176 -7.25 1.55 -7.85
C ALA A 176 -6.90 3.04 -7.64
N GLY A 177 -6.79 3.50 -6.38
CA GLY A 177 -6.50 4.89 -6.02
C GLY A 177 -5.25 5.46 -6.69
N ARG A 178 -5.44 6.42 -7.60
CA ARG A 178 -4.35 7.04 -8.37
C ARG A 178 -4.60 8.54 -8.65
N PRO A 179 -4.25 9.43 -7.71
CA PRO A 179 -3.82 9.14 -6.33
C PRO A 179 -5.01 8.82 -5.41
N SER A 180 -4.71 8.15 -4.28
CA SER A 180 -5.49 8.28 -3.05
C SER A 180 -4.96 9.46 -2.22
N THR A 181 -5.82 10.40 -1.85
CA THR A 181 -5.45 11.59 -1.06
C THR A 181 -5.67 11.37 0.44
N TYR A 182 -4.63 11.60 1.23
CA TYR A 182 -4.64 11.47 2.69
C TYR A 182 -4.39 12.82 3.35
N LEU A 183 -5.24 13.16 4.32
CA LEU A 183 -5.18 14.36 5.15
C LEU A 183 -4.71 13.99 6.55
N VAL A 184 -3.74 14.73 7.09
CA VAL A 184 -3.38 14.69 8.51
C VAL A 184 -4.14 15.80 9.19
N LEU A 185 -5.00 15.45 10.14
CA LEU A 185 -5.92 16.39 10.79
C LEU A 185 -5.38 16.83 12.15
N LYS A 186 -5.51 18.12 12.46
CA LYS A 186 -5.34 18.62 13.83
C LYS A 186 -6.50 18.19 14.71
N ASP A 187 -7.71 18.30 14.19
CA ASP A 187 -8.97 17.94 14.85
C ASP A 187 -9.64 16.80 14.05
N PRO A 188 -9.84 15.61 14.62
CA PRO A 188 -10.46 14.49 13.90
C PRO A 188 -11.88 14.78 13.43
N ASP A 189 -12.61 15.67 14.11
CA ASP A 189 -14.02 15.93 13.87
C ASP A 189 -14.24 17.09 12.88
N ASP A 190 -13.20 17.90 12.59
CA ASP A 190 -13.19 18.93 11.54
C ASP A 190 -12.34 18.51 10.33
N PRO A 191 -12.94 18.16 9.17
CA PRO A 191 -12.23 17.91 7.92
C PRO A 191 -11.40 19.10 7.41
N GLY A 192 -11.76 20.33 7.78
CA GLY A 192 -11.03 21.56 7.44
C GLY A 192 -9.72 21.74 8.21
N SER A 193 -9.51 20.98 9.28
CA SER A 193 -8.34 21.08 10.17
C SER A 193 -7.05 20.44 9.62
N ALA A 194 -7.00 20.16 8.31
CA ALA A 194 -5.88 19.48 7.67
C ALA A 194 -4.58 20.31 7.75
N VAL A 195 -3.55 19.76 8.40
CA VAL A 195 -2.24 20.39 8.61
C VAL A 195 -1.15 19.87 7.67
N LYS A 196 -1.39 18.71 7.03
CA LYS A 196 -0.50 18.10 6.02
C LYS A 196 -1.35 17.22 5.10
N THR A 197 -1.04 17.23 3.82
CA THR A 197 -1.62 16.31 2.83
C THR A 197 -0.51 15.46 2.24
N PHE A 198 -0.81 14.20 1.93
CA PHE A 198 0.06 13.34 1.12
C PHE A 198 -0.79 12.45 0.21
N GLU A 199 -0.19 11.97 -0.86
CA GLU A 199 -0.86 11.21 -1.91
C GLU A 199 -0.12 9.90 -2.17
N ILE A 200 -0.87 8.85 -2.48
CA ILE A 200 -0.35 7.51 -2.73
C ILE A 200 -0.97 7.01 -4.04
N ASP A 201 -0.14 6.67 -5.03
CA ASP A 201 -0.58 5.82 -6.13
C ASP A 201 -0.62 4.37 -5.64
N GLN A 202 -1.81 3.90 -5.32
CA GLN A 202 -2.02 2.54 -4.85
C GLN A 202 -1.80 1.51 -5.98
N THR A 203 -1.99 1.90 -7.24
CA THR A 203 -1.90 0.98 -8.38
C THR A 203 -0.47 0.47 -8.61
N SER A 204 0.54 1.31 -8.34
CA SER A 204 1.96 0.95 -8.44
C SER A 204 2.57 0.42 -7.12
N LEU A 205 1.77 0.36 -6.05
CA LEU A 205 2.20 -0.02 -4.71
C LEU A 205 1.41 -1.20 -4.11
N ARG A 206 0.56 -1.89 -4.88
CA ARG A 206 -0.17 -3.08 -4.41
C ARG A 206 0.75 -4.10 -3.73
N GLY A 207 0.27 -4.66 -2.62
CA GLY A 207 1.00 -5.60 -1.78
C GLY A 207 2.21 -5.02 -1.03
N ARG A 208 2.39 -3.69 -1.00
CA ARG A 208 3.57 -3.03 -0.40
C ARG A 208 3.21 -2.07 0.72
N GLY A 209 4.16 -1.89 1.63
CA GLY A 209 4.14 -0.80 2.61
C GLY A 209 4.99 0.39 2.18
N LEU A 210 4.62 1.59 2.61
CA LEU A 210 5.42 2.80 2.55
C LEU A 210 5.42 3.51 3.91
N VAL A 211 6.45 4.30 4.21
CA VAL A 211 6.55 5.06 5.46
C VAL A 211 6.48 6.55 5.18
N ILE A 212 5.49 7.22 5.80
CA ILE A 212 5.37 8.67 5.82
C ILE A 212 6.06 9.19 7.06
N GLU A 213 7.17 9.90 6.87
CA GLU A 213 7.94 10.51 7.95
C GLU A 213 7.37 11.87 8.40
N LYS A 214 7.68 12.24 9.64
CA LYS A 214 7.35 13.55 10.25
C LYS A 214 5.87 13.91 10.05
N VAL A 215 4.97 13.03 10.47
CA VAL A 215 3.53 13.28 10.54
C VAL A 215 3.26 14.01 11.85
N PRO A 216 2.67 15.23 11.84
CA PRO A 216 2.50 16.03 13.05
C PRO A 216 1.51 15.40 14.04
N VAL A 217 1.81 15.56 15.32
CA VAL A 217 0.93 15.18 16.44
C VAL A 217 0.27 16.45 16.98
N HIS A 218 -1.05 16.40 17.18
CA HIS A 218 -1.83 17.48 17.76
C HIS A 218 -2.65 16.98 18.93
N ASP A 219 -2.64 17.72 20.04
CA ASP A 219 -3.42 17.41 21.24
C ASP A 219 -3.26 15.94 21.71
N GLN A 220 -2.00 15.47 21.68
CA GLN A 220 -1.56 14.11 22.04
C GLN A 220 -2.11 13.00 21.13
N ARG A 221 -2.64 13.38 19.96
CA ARG A 221 -3.21 12.48 18.95
C ARG A 221 -2.51 12.61 17.61
N LEU A 222 -2.50 11.50 16.89
CA LEU A 222 -2.13 11.41 15.48
C LEU A 222 -3.40 10.99 14.73
N THR A 223 -3.80 11.75 13.71
CA THR A 223 -5.02 11.46 12.93
C THR A 223 -4.70 11.55 11.44
N VAL A 224 -5.05 10.50 10.70
CA VAL A 224 -4.93 10.43 9.23
C VAL A 224 -6.28 10.06 8.65
N ARG A 225 -6.74 10.78 7.63
CA ARG A 225 -8.01 10.54 6.93
C ARG A 225 -7.77 10.38 5.42
N LEU A 226 -8.19 9.25 4.87
CA LEU A 226 -8.34 9.05 3.42
C LEU A 226 -9.69 9.63 2.99
N VAL A 227 -9.69 10.48 1.96
CA VAL A 227 -10.90 11.01 1.32
C VAL A 227 -11.19 10.30 -0.01
N ASP A 228 -12.42 10.42 -0.49
CA ASP A 228 -12.94 9.68 -1.65
C ASP A 228 -12.63 10.29 -3.02
N ARG A 229 -12.06 11.49 -3.09
CA ARG A 229 -11.63 12.13 -4.35
C ARG A 229 -10.78 11.19 -5.20
N GLY A 230 -11.21 11.02 -6.45
CA GLY A 230 -10.62 10.10 -7.42
C GLY A 230 -11.58 9.86 -8.59
N GLN A 231 -11.06 9.35 -9.70
CA GLN A 231 -11.86 9.02 -10.88
C GLN A 231 -12.19 7.52 -10.88
N ASP A 232 -13.49 7.21 -10.92
CA ASP A 232 -14.12 5.87 -10.84
C ASP A 232 -14.54 5.28 -12.20
N SER A 233 -14.11 5.92 -13.30
CA SER A 233 -14.68 5.68 -14.62
C SER A 233 -13.78 6.18 -15.75
N GLY A 234 -13.92 5.56 -16.93
CA GLY A 234 -13.23 5.94 -18.17
C GLY A 234 -11.98 5.11 -18.48
N ALA A 235 -11.02 5.71 -19.18
CA ALA A 235 -9.85 5.00 -19.72
C ALA A 235 -9.05 4.23 -18.64
N ASP A 236 -8.24 3.28 -19.09
CA ASP A 236 -7.36 2.43 -18.26
C ASP A 236 -8.08 1.49 -17.27
N GLY A 237 -9.34 1.11 -17.53
CA GLY A 237 -10.08 0.15 -16.70
C GLY A 237 -10.44 0.71 -15.32
N ARG A 238 -10.78 2.01 -15.27
CA ARG A 238 -11.16 2.71 -14.02
C ARG A 238 -12.59 2.45 -13.58
N ASP A 239 -13.43 1.86 -14.43
CA ASP A 239 -14.86 1.65 -14.13
C ASP A 239 -15.06 0.84 -12.84
N GLY A 240 -15.71 1.45 -11.86
CA GLY A 240 -15.88 0.89 -10.52
C GLY A 240 -14.59 0.82 -9.71
N ALA A 241 -13.69 1.81 -9.85
CA ALA A 241 -12.45 1.89 -9.08
C ALA A 241 -12.66 2.41 -7.64
N HIS A 242 -11.92 1.81 -6.70
CA HIS A 242 -11.96 2.13 -5.27
C HIS A 242 -10.59 2.56 -4.74
N HIS A 243 -10.60 3.38 -3.69
CA HIS A 243 -9.44 3.51 -2.82
C HIS A 243 -9.44 2.38 -1.80
N ALA A 244 -8.28 1.77 -1.56
CA ALA A 244 -8.11 0.77 -0.53
C ALA A 244 -7.74 1.41 0.82
N ALA A 245 -8.59 1.24 1.82
CA ALA A 245 -8.28 1.53 3.22
C ALA A 245 -7.88 0.24 3.94
N ALA A 246 -6.57 0.04 4.13
CA ALA A 246 -6.01 -1.08 4.88
C ALA A 246 -5.44 -0.62 6.23
N GLN A 247 -4.45 -1.35 6.75
CA GLN A 247 -3.84 -1.07 8.03
C GLN A 247 -2.79 0.03 7.95
N MET A 248 -2.68 0.81 9.02
CA MET A 248 -1.59 1.75 9.25
C MET A 248 -0.96 1.49 10.61
N ARG A 249 0.35 1.72 10.72
CA ARG A 249 1.08 1.67 11.98
C ARG A 249 1.69 3.03 12.28
N ALA A 250 1.30 3.62 13.41
CA ALA A 250 1.99 4.79 13.95
C ALA A 250 3.24 4.33 14.72
N GLU A 251 4.36 5.04 14.55
CA GLU A 251 5.54 4.94 15.41
C GLU A 251 5.97 6.34 15.87
N CYS A 252 6.05 6.57 17.18
CA CYS A 252 6.50 7.84 17.76
C CYS A 252 7.70 7.59 18.67
N ARG A 253 8.72 8.44 18.54
CA ARG A 253 9.98 8.36 19.30
C ARG A 253 10.35 9.77 19.74
N ALA A 254 10.81 9.90 20.98
CA ALA A 254 11.31 11.15 21.57
C ALA A 254 12.84 11.24 21.48
#